data_AF-A0A965HXK7-F1
#
_entry.id   AF-A0A965HXK7-F1
#
_cell.length_a   1.000
_cell.length_b   1.000
_cell.length_c   1.000
_cell.angle_alpha   90.00
_cell.angle_beta   90.00
_cell.angle_gamma   90.00
#
_symmetry.space_group_name_H-M   'P 1'
#
loop_
_entity.id
_entity.type
_entity.pdbx_description
1 polymer ?
#
loop_
_entity_poly.entity_id
_entity_poly.type
_entity_poly.pdbx_seq_one_letter_code
_entity_poly.pdbx_strand_id
1 'polypeptide(L)'
;MERSLFGTDGVRGTANSFPMTAEMAQQKLGAPDKRRWTSTRGIKLAGGAIKNIGVFREQAVRTYAPLWPEKTCLHLVDCYGTRIDDLATLCREEADLAQTLSPNHDTVRAQIIWAAKYESVVHLSDIVFRRTDLCLLGDPGNVVLEECARLASQVLGWTPDRQAEEVALVRAELDSSTTGFSAKGILQ
;
A
#
# COMPACT_ATOMS: atom_id res chain seq x y z
N MET A 1 15.08 23.18 3.29
CA MET A 1 15.37 22.77 1.90
C MET A 1 14.04 22.54 1.20
N GLU A 2 13.46 23.58 0.58
CA GLU A 2 12.29 23.42 -0.29
C GLU A 2 12.75 22.85 -1.64
N ARG A 3 12.49 21.56 -1.88
CA ARG A 3 12.71 20.98 -3.21
C ARG A 3 11.48 21.28 -4.06
N SER A 4 11.61 22.26 -4.95
CA SER A 4 10.65 22.56 -6.02
C SER A 4 10.71 21.45 -7.07
N LEU A 5 9.72 20.57 -7.10
CA LEU A 5 9.52 19.65 -8.22
C LEU A 5 8.95 20.43 -9.41
N PHE A 6 9.65 20.41 -10.54
CA PHE A 6 9.22 21.03 -11.79
C PHE A 6 8.15 20.16 -12.46
N GLY A 7 6.91 20.66 -12.54
CA GLY A 7 5.89 20.17 -13.48
C GLY A 7 5.99 20.92 -14.81
N THR A 8 5.80 20.22 -15.93
CA THR A 8 5.96 20.71 -17.31
C THR A 8 4.88 21.72 -17.76
N ASP A 9 3.94 22.09 -16.89
CA ASP A 9 2.80 22.98 -17.16
C ASP A 9 2.81 24.28 -16.33
N GLY A 10 3.89 24.55 -15.59
CA GLY A 10 4.05 25.78 -14.82
C GLY A 10 3.28 25.84 -13.50
N VAL A 11 2.66 24.74 -13.05
CA VAL A 11 2.05 24.67 -11.71
C VAL A 11 3.03 24.05 -10.72
N ARG A 12 3.64 24.90 -9.87
CA ARG A 12 4.42 24.42 -8.73
C ARG A 12 3.47 23.98 -7.62
N GLY A 13 3.25 22.67 -7.49
CA GLY A 13 2.57 22.08 -6.35
C GLY A 13 3.55 21.27 -5.52
N THR A 14 3.65 21.53 -4.23
CA THR A 14 4.21 20.56 -3.28
C THR A 14 3.03 19.78 -2.67
N ALA A 15 3.25 18.52 -2.27
CA ALA A 15 2.22 17.67 -1.66
C ALA A 15 1.52 18.31 -0.44
N ASN A 16 2.14 19.35 0.16
CA ASN A 16 1.72 19.99 1.39
C ASN A 16 1.35 21.48 1.21
N SER A 17 1.12 21.96 -0.02
CA SER A 17 0.78 23.36 -0.27
C SER A 17 -0.72 23.57 -0.46
N PHE A 18 -1.23 24.67 0.13
CA PHE A 18 -2.61 25.14 -0.08
C PHE A 18 -2.60 26.42 -0.94
N PRO A 19 -3.56 26.60 -1.88
CA PRO A 19 -4.61 25.66 -2.26
C PRO A 19 -4.05 24.39 -2.89
N MET A 20 -4.67 23.24 -2.63
CA MET A 20 -4.20 21.98 -3.22
C MET A 20 -4.33 22.07 -4.74
N THR A 21 -3.37 21.52 -5.49
CA THR A 21 -3.38 21.51 -6.95
C THR A 21 -4.69 20.98 -7.52
N ALA A 22 -5.31 19.99 -6.87
CA ALA A 22 -6.62 19.46 -7.25
C ALA A 22 -7.73 20.53 -7.21
N GLU A 23 -7.74 21.40 -6.20
CA GLU A 23 -8.70 22.51 -6.09
C GLU A 23 -8.43 23.58 -7.16
N MET A 24 -7.16 23.85 -7.47
CA MET A 24 -6.77 24.77 -8.55
C MET A 24 -7.22 24.24 -9.93
N ALA A 25 -7.04 22.94 -10.18
CA ALA A 25 -7.46 22.31 -11.42
C ALA A 25 -8.99 22.34 -11.57
N GLN A 26 -9.74 22.03 -10.51
CA GLN A 26 -11.20 22.10 -10.53
C GLN A 26 -11.74 23.50 -10.84
N GLN A 27 -11.11 24.55 -10.32
CA GLN A 27 -11.47 25.94 -10.65
C GLN A 27 -11.28 26.23 -12.15
N LYS A 28 -10.19 25.75 -12.75
CA LYS A 28 -9.92 25.92 -14.19
C LYS A 28 -10.85 25.12 -15.09
N LEU A 29 -11.30 23.94 -14.64
CA LEU A 29 -12.25 23.08 -15.37
C LEU A 29 -13.70 23.60 -15.34
N GLY A 30 -13.97 24.76 -14.72
CA GLY A 30 -15.29 25.38 -14.72
C GLY A 30 -16.28 24.71 -13.77
N ALA A 31 -15.81 24.18 -12.64
CA ALA A 31 -16.66 23.50 -11.66
C ALA A 31 -17.94 24.30 -11.31
N PRO A 32 -19.09 23.62 -11.18
CA PRO A 32 -20.38 24.29 -10.96
C PRO A 32 -20.40 25.04 -9.62
N ASP A 33 -21.09 26.19 -9.59
CA ASP A 33 -21.37 27.08 -8.45
C ASP A 33 -20.66 26.75 -7.13
N LYS A 34 -19.80 27.67 -6.63
CA LYS A 34 -19.06 27.57 -5.36
C LYS A 34 -19.94 27.18 -4.16
N ARG A 35 -21.27 27.37 -4.21
CA ARG A 35 -22.24 26.93 -3.20
C ARG A 35 -22.44 25.41 -3.11
N ARG A 36 -22.01 24.63 -4.11
CA ARG A 36 -22.01 23.15 -4.12
C ARG A 36 -20.65 22.55 -3.80
N TRP A 37 -19.66 23.38 -3.45
CA TRP A 37 -18.29 22.92 -3.20
C TRP A 37 -18.09 22.50 -1.75
N THR A 38 -17.75 21.23 -1.54
CA THR A 38 -17.20 20.75 -0.27
C THR A 38 -15.68 20.84 -0.34
N SER A 39 -15.07 21.66 0.53
CA SER A 39 -13.60 21.72 0.59
C SER A 39 -13.01 20.35 0.90
N THR A 40 -11.99 19.99 0.14
CA THR A 40 -11.27 18.72 0.32
C THR A 40 -10.50 18.66 1.63
N ARG A 41 -10.26 19.81 2.28
CA ARG A 41 -9.62 19.91 3.61
C ARG A 41 -10.35 19.12 4.70
N GLY A 42 -11.68 19.00 4.61
CA GLY A 42 -12.49 18.26 5.59
C GLY A 42 -12.77 16.81 5.21
N ILE A 43 -12.38 16.39 4.00
CA ILE A 43 -12.67 15.05 3.49
C ILE A 43 -11.64 14.08 4.06
N LYS A 44 -12.12 13.09 4.81
CA LYS A 44 -11.30 11.99 5.29
C LYS A 44 -11.05 11.02 4.13
N LEU A 45 -9.79 10.69 3.90
CA LEU A 45 -9.42 9.65 2.95
C LEU A 45 -9.84 8.27 3.49
N ALA A 46 -9.98 7.30 2.59
CA ALA A 46 -10.27 5.92 2.96
C ALA A 46 -9.22 5.40 3.96
N GLY A 47 -9.65 4.71 5.02
CA GLY A 47 -8.78 4.29 6.13
C GLY A 47 -8.37 5.41 7.10
N GLY A 48 -8.49 6.68 6.69
CA GLY A 48 -8.05 7.85 7.45
C GLY A 48 -9.09 8.42 8.42
N ALA A 49 -10.19 7.71 8.70
CA ALA A 49 -11.26 8.20 9.57
C ALA A 49 -10.91 8.13 11.08
N ILE A 50 -9.69 8.50 11.43
CA ILE A 50 -9.09 8.37 12.76
C ILE A 50 -8.95 9.74 13.39
N LYS A 51 -9.49 9.94 14.60
CA LYS A 51 -9.36 11.20 15.34
C LYS A 51 -8.04 11.31 16.09
N ASN A 52 -7.63 10.22 16.74
CA ASN A 52 -6.38 10.13 17.49
C ASN A 52 -5.74 8.77 17.20
N ILE A 53 -4.57 8.77 16.58
CA ILE A 53 -3.89 7.55 16.14
C ILE A 53 -3.37 6.71 17.31
N GLY A 54 -2.94 7.32 18.41
CA GLY A 54 -2.45 6.61 19.59
C GLY A 54 -3.57 5.79 20.25
N VAL A 55 -4.70 6.44 20.50
CA VAL A 55 -5.90 5.77 21.05
C VAL A 55 -6.39 4.68 20.10
N PHE A 56 -6.37 4.94 18.78
CA PHE A 56 -6.79 3.95 17.78
C PHE A 56 -5.87 2.72 17.76
N ARG A 57 -4.55 2.91 17.79
CA ARG A 57 -3.56 1.82 17.86
C ARG A 57 -3.77 0.95 19.10
N GLU A 58 -3.89 1.57 20.28
CA GLU A 58 -4.13 0.85 21.54
C GLU A 58 -5.43 0.03 21.50
N GLN A 59 -6.50 0.62 20.97
CA GLN A 59 -7.78 -0.06 20.83
C GLN A 59 -7.70 -1.21 19.83
N ALA A 60 -7.07 -0.99 18.67
CA ALA A 60 -6.92 -2.01 17.63
C ALA A 60 -6.13 -3.22 18.14
N VAL A 61 -5.02 -3.00 18.84
CA VAL A 61 -4.22 -4.09 19.45
C VAL A 61 -5.07 -4.92 20.41
N ARG A 62 -5.90 -4.29 21.25
CA ARG A 62 -6.79 -5.02 22.17
C ARG A 62 -7.88 -5.78 21.42
N THR A 63 -8.50 -5.16 20.42
CA THR A 63 -9.60 -5.74 19.66
C THR A 63 -9.14 -6.92 18.80
N TYR A 64 -7.96 -6.82 18.19
CA TYR A 64 -7.46 -7.80 17.21
C TYR A 64 -6.38 -8.76 17.73
N ALA A 65 -6.06 -8.70 19.02
CA ALA A 65 -5.15 -9.66 19.67
C ALA A 65 -5.48 -11.15 19.40
N PRO A 66 -6.76 -11.58 19.24
CA PRO A 66 -7.05 -12.97 18.88
C PRO A 66 -6.61 -13.37 17.46
N LEU A 67 -6.42 -12.41 16.56
CA LEU A 67 -6.02 -12.66 15.17
C LEU A 67 -4.51 -12.48 14.96
N TRP A 68 -3.92 -11.48 15.60
CA TRP A 68 -2.55 -11.07 15.32
C TRP A 68 -1.77 -10.67 16.57
N PRO A 69 -0.45 -10.94 16.60
CA PRO A 69 0.45 -10.33 17.57
C PRO A 69 0.42 -8.79 17.47
N GLU A 70 0.77 -8.12 18.57
CA GLU A 70 0.77 -6.66 18.66
C GLU A 70 1.53 -5.99 17.50
N LYS A 71 2.73 -6.50 17.17
CA LYS A 71 3.56 -5.96 16.08
C LYS A 71 2.84 -5.97 14.72
N THR A 72 2.24 -7.10 14.36
CA THR A 72 1.47 -7.25 13.11
C THR A 72 0.21 -6.37 13.14
N CYS A 73 -0.48 -6.28 14.27
CA CYS A 73 -1.64 -5.41 14.39
C CYS A 73 -1.27 -3.93 14.18
N LEU A 74 -0.16 -3.47 14.76
CA LEU A 74 0.32 -2.09 14.58
C LEU A 74 0.73 -1.83 13.12
N HIS A 75 1.42 -2.77 12.48
CA HIS A 75 1.73 -2.70 11.05
C HIS A 75 0.46 -2.53 10.20
N LEU A 76 -0.57 -3.35 10.46
CA LEU A 76 -1.84 -3.26 9.73
C LEU A 76 -2.58 -1.94 9.97
N VAL A 77 -2.55 -1.40 11.19
CA VAL A 77 -3.09 -0.06 11.48
C VAL A 77 -2.34 1.01 10.70
N ASP A 78 -1.02 0.90 10.60
CA ASP A 78 -0.20 1.89 9.91
C ASP A 78 -0.40 1.87 8.40
N CYS A 79 -0.66 0.70 7.82
CA CYS A 79 -0.96 0.55 6.39
C CYS A 79 -2.42 0.87 6.03
N TYR A 80 -3.39 0.41 6.82
CA TYR A 80 -4.81 0.40 6.43
C TYR A 80 -5.70 1.31 7.29
N GLY A 81 -5.21 1.79 8.43
CA GLY A 81 -5.97 2.60 9.37
C GLY A 81 -7.28 1.91 9.76
N THR A 82 -8.41 2.58 9.57
CA THR A 82 -9.74 2.01 9.89
C THR A 82 -10.14 0.81 9.04
N ARG A 83 -9.45 0.54 7.92
CA ARG A 83 -9.74 -0.64 7.07
C ARG A 83 -9.17 -1.95 7.64
N ILE A 84 -8.45 -1.90 8.78
CA ILE A 84 -8.03 -3.11 9.50
C ILE A 84 -9.23 -4.02 9.85
N ASP A 85 -10.41 -3.43 10.10
CA ASP A 85 -11.64 -4.15 10.40
C ASP A 85 -12.08 -5.05 9.23
N ASP A 86 -11.86 -4.59 8.00
CA ASP A 86 -12.17 -5.32 6.78
C ASP A 86 -11.20 -6.50 6.58
N LEU A 87 -9.89 -6.28 6.85
CA LEU A 87 -8.88 -7.34 6.84
C LEU A 87 -9.18 -8.40 7.91
N ALA A 88 -9.59 -7.95 9.11
CA ALA A 88 -9.97 -8.86 10.19
C ALA A 88 -11.20 -9.70 9.82
N THR A 89 -12.10 -9.16 8.99
CA THR A 89 -13.25 -9.90 8.48
C THR A 89 -12.82 -11.00 7.52
N LEU A 90 -11.93 -10.70 6.57
CA LEU A 90 -11.34 -11.72 5.68
C LEU A 90 -10.67 -12.84 6.49
N CYS A 91 -9.90 -12.49 7.52
CA CYS A 91 -9.24 -13.48 8.38
C CYS A 91 -10.21 -14.33 9.21
N ARG A 92 -11.39 -13.81 9.56
CA ARG A 92 -12.42 -14.59 10.26
C ARG A 92 -13.13 -15.56 9.33
N GLU A 93 -13.29 -15.19 8.06
CA GLU A 93 -13.84 -16.07 7.02
C GLU A 93 -12.84 -17.17 6.65
N GLU A 94 -11.55 -16.82 6.53
CA GLU A 94 -10.46 -17.73 6.21
C GLU A 94 -9.29 -17.52 7.18
N ALA A 95 -9.21 -18.35 8.22
CA ALA A 95 -8.23 -18.21 9.31
C ALA A 95 -6.77 -18.21 8.84
N ASP A 96 -6.47 -18.90 7.74
CA ASP A 96 -5.14 -18.94 7.14
C ASP A 96 -4.66 -17.56 6.66
N LEU A 97 -5.58 -16.65 6.29
CA LEU A 97 -5.25 -15.31 5.83
C LEU A 97 -4.65 -14.41 6.94
N ALA A 98 -4.80 -14.80 8.21
CA ALA A 98 -4.22 -14.07 9.33
C ALA A 98 -2.70 -14.29 9.47
N GLN A 99 -2.14 -15.30 8.82
CA GLN A 99 -0.73 -15.63 8.92
C GLN A 99 0.15 -14.62 8.17
N THR A 100 1.33 -14.34 8.71
CA THR A 100 2.36 -13.59 7.98
C THR A 100 2.89 -14.40 6.80
N LEU A 101 3.26 -13.72 5.72
CA LEU A 101 3.84 -14.38 4.54
C LEU A 101 5.20 -15.01 4.82
N SER A 102 5.94 -14.46 5.79
CA SER A 102 7.19 -15.03 6.26
C SER A 102 7.45 -14.63 7.73
N PRO A 103 8.39 -15.29 8.42
CA PRO A 103 8.78 -14.92 9.78
C PRO A 103 9.43 -13.52 9.90
N ASN A 104 9.97 -12.99 8.80
CA ASN A 104 10.76 -11.76 8.79
C ASN A 104 9.93 -10.52 8.43
N HIS A 105 8.68 -10.69 8.01
CA HIS A 105 7.81 -9.62 7.57
C HIS A 105 6.50 -9.62 8.36
N ASP A 106 5.98 -8.44 8.67
CA ASP A 106 4.67 -8.30 9.33
C ASP A 106 3.51 -8.32 8.32
N THR A 107 3.82 -8.32 7.01
CA THR A 107 2.79 -8.43 5.96
C THR A 107 2.09 -9.80 6.05
N VAL A 108 0.76 -9.77 6.19
CA VAL A 108 -0.10 -10.96 6.25
C VAL A 108 -0.71 -11.32 4.90
N ARG A 109 -1.10 -12.58 4.74
CA ARG A 109 -1.74 -13.09 3.52
C ARG A 109 -2.99 -12.30 3.13
N ALA A 110 -3.78 -11.86 4.11
CA ALA A 110 -4.97 -11.02 3.87
C ALA A 110 -4.67 -9.73 3.10
N GLN A 111 -3.48 -9.13 3.25
CA GLN A 111 -3.10 -7.93 2.51
C GLN A 111 -3.01 -8.17 1.01
N ILE A 112 -2.58 -9.37 0.61
CA ILE A 112 -2.46 -9.75 -0.81
C ILE A 112 -3.84 -9.91 -1.45
N ILE A 113 -4.74 -10.61 -0.75
CA ILE A 113 -6.15 -10.75 -1.17
C ILE A 113 -6.83 -9.37 -1.25
N TRP A 114 -6.60 -8.54 -0.23
CA TRP A 114 -7.16 -7.19 -0.17
C TRP A 114 -6.69 -6.30 -1.32
N ALA A 115 -5.38 -6.28 -1.56
CA ALA A 115 -4.79 -5.51 -2.65
C ALA A 115 -5.36 -5.95 -4.00
N ALA A 116 -5.41 -7.26 -4.25
CA ALA A 116 -5.95 -7.84 -5.48
C ALA A 116 -7.43 -7.49 -5.69
N LYS A 117 -8.23 -7.48 -4.62
CA LYS A 117 -9.68 -7.27 -4.70
C LYS A 117 -10.09 -5.80 -4.78
N TYR A 118 -9.38 -4.92 -4.07
CA TYR A 118 -9.86 -3.54 -3.82
C TYR A 118 -8.88 -2.43 -4.21
N GLU A 119 -7.65 -2.74 -4.62
CA GLU A 119 -6.59 -1.73 -4.82
C GLU A 119 -6.08 -1.63 -6.26
N SER A 120 -6.92 -2.11 -7.20
CA SER A 120 -6.72 -2.02 -8.65
C SER A 120 -5.38 -2.62 -9.10
N VAL A 121 -5.08 -3.81 -8.61
CA VAL A 121 -3.90 -4.58 -8.99
C VAL A 121 -4.11 -5.21 -10.36
N VAL A 122 -3.11 -5.09 -11.23
CA VAL A 122 -3.05 -5.78 -12.52
C VAL A 122 -1.84 -6.71 -12.58
N HIS A 123 -0.75 -6.36 -11.89
CA HIS A 123 0.51 -7.12 -11.86
C HIS A 123 0.96 -7.41 -10.43
N LEU A 124 1.77 -8.45 -10.25
CA LEU A 124 2.35 -8.77 -8.94
C LEU A 124 3.23 -7.63 -8.41
N SER A 125 3.88 -6.88 -9.31
CA SER A 125 4.67 -5.69 -8.98
C SER A 125 3.83 -4.59 -8.31
N ASP A 126 2.53 -4.47 -8.63
CA ASP A 126 1.64 -3.54 -7.93
C ASP A 126 1.53 -3.88 -6.44
N ILE A 127 1.49 -5.17 -6.12
CA ILE A 127 1.39 -5.64 -4.74
C ILE A 127 2.71 -5.41 -4.03
N VAL A 128 3.78 -6.07 -4.48
CA VAL A 128 5.02 -6.22 -3.70
C VAL A 128 5.85 -4.94 -3.59
N PHE A 129 5.73 -4.01 -4.56
CA PHE A 129 6.45 -2.73 -4.54
C PHE A 129 5.61 -1.54 -4.10
N ARG A 130 4.28 -1.58 -4.25
CA ARG A 130 3.42 -0.38 -4.08
C ARG A 130 2.29 -0.52 -3.08
N ARG A 131 1.81 -1.73 -2.76
CA ARG A 131 0.71 -1.94 -1.80
C ARG A 131 1.16 -2.60 -0.51
N THR A 132 2.33 -3.23 -0.49
CA THR A 132 2.95 -3.79 0.71
C THR A 132 4.37 -3.27 0.88
N ASP A 133 4.96 -3.56 2.03
CA ASP A 133 6.35 -3.21 2.35
C ASP A 133 7.34 -4.35 2.04
N LEU A 134 6.89 -5.41 1.37
CA LEU A 134 7.68 -6.63 1.12
C LEU A 134 9.00 -6.33 0.44
N CYS A 135 8.99 -5.48 -0.59
CA CYS A 135 10.20 -5.11 -1.32
C CYS A 135 10.88 -3.82 -0.80
N LEU A 136 10.40 -3.23 0.30
CA LEU A 136 10.92 -1.93 0.78
C LEU A 136 12.38 -2.02 1.24
N LEU A 137 12.75 -3.12 1.91
CA LEU A 137 14.11 -3.35 2.43
C LEU A 137 14.96 -4.25 1.53
N GLY A 138 14.46 -4.63 0.36
CA GLY A 138 15.16 -5.49 -0.59
C GLY A 138 14.31 -6.66 -1.08
N ASP A 139 14.96 -7.69 -1.60
CA ASP A 139 14.30 -8.89 -2.14
C ASP A 139 13.68 -9.75 -1.01
N PRO A 140 12.35 -10.00 -1.03
CA PRO A 140 11.68 -10.85 -0.03
C PRO A 140 11.90 -12.35 -0.25
N GLY A 141 12.52 -12.76 -1.37
CA GLY A 141 12.81 -14.14 -1.72
C GLY A 141 11.70 -14.84 -2.52
N ASN A 142 12.07 -15.92 -3.23
CA ASN A 142 11.17 -16.61 -4.18
C ASN A 142 9.91 -17.16 -3.50
N VAL A 143 10.07 -17.78 -2.34
CA VAL A 143 8.95 -18.39 -1.61
C VAL A 143 7.86 -17.35 -1.31
N VAL A 144 8.24 -16.14 -0.93
CA VAL A 144 7.29 -15.05 -0.64
C VAL A 144 6.64 -14.54 -1.92
N LEU A 145 7.41 -14.37 -3.01
CA LEU A 145 6.88 -13.92 -4.29
C LEU A 145 5.88 -14.92 -4.90
N GLU A 146 6.21 -16.21 -4.87
CA GLU A 146 5.36 -17.30 -5.34
C GLU A 146 4.07 -17.38 -4.53
N GLU A 147 4.16 -17.25 -3.20
CA GLU A 147 2.97 -17.23 -2.34
C GLU A 147 2.09 -16.01 -2.61
N CYS A 148 2.68 -14.83 -2.83
CA CYS A 148 1.93 -13.64 -3.23
C CYS A 148 1.22 -13.84 -4.57
N ALA A 149 1.89 -14.42 -5.57
CA ALA A 149 1.31 -14.71 -6.87
C ALA A 149 0.15 -15.71 -6.76
N ARG A 150 0.29 -16.75 -5.94
CA ARG A 150 -0.73 -17.76 -5.65
C ARG A 150 -1.96 -17.17 -4.94
N LEU A 151 -1.76 -16.22 -4.03
CA LEU A 151 -2.87 -15.52 -3.36
C LEU A 151 -3.56 -14.55 -4.31
N ALA A 152 -2.80 -13.74 -5.06
CA ALA A 152 -3.35 -12.81 -6.04
C ALA A 152 -4.13 -13.54 -7.14
N SER A 153 -3.67 -14.71 -7.58
CA SER A 153 -4.32 -15.49 -8.64
C SER A 153 -5.71 -15.99 -8.26
N GLN A 154 -5.97 -16.26 -6.97
CA GLN A 154 -7.30 -16.66 -6.51
C GLN A 154 -8.36 -15.58 -6.75
N VAL A 155 -7.95 -14.31 -6.73
CA VAL A 155 -8.82 -13.15 -6.94
C VAL A 155 -8.84 -12.74 -8.40
N LEU A 156 -7.67 -12.68 -9.06
CA LEU A 156 -7.50 -12.18 -10.42
C LEU A 156 -7.70 -13.25 -11.51
N GLY A 157 -7.82 -14.52 -11.12
CA GLY A 157 -8.03 -15.63 -12.04
C GLY A 157 -6.79 -15.99 -12.88
N TRP A 158 -5.58 -15.74 -12.37
CA TRP A 158 -4.35 -16.05 -13.10
C TRP A 158 -4.10 -17.56 -13.18
N THR A 159 -3.76 -18.02 -14.39
CA THR A 159 -3.29 -19.39 -14.62
C THR A 159 -1.93 -19.62 -13.94
N PRO A 160 -1.51 -20.89 -13.73
CA PRO A 160 -0.18 -21.19 -13.22
C PRO A 160 0.95 -20.56 -14.06
N ASP A 161 0.81 -20.58 -15.40
CA ASP A 161 1.77 -19.95 -16.31
C ASP A 161 1.86 -18.44 -16.09
N ARG A 162 0.71 -17.78 -15.89
CA ARG A 162 0.68 -16.34 -15.61
C ARG A 162 1.28 -16.01 -14.25
N GLN A 163 1.07 -16.85 -13.22
CA GLN A 163 1.71 -16.67 -11.91
C GLN A 163 3.24 -16.72 -12.05
N ALA A 164 3.77 -17.69 -12.79
CA ALA A 164 5.21 -17.82 -13.03
C ALA A 164 5.77 -16.62 -13.82
N GLU A 165 5.03 -16.14 -14.82
CA GLU A 165 5.40 -14.95 -15.59
C GLU A 165 5.47 -13.70 -14.69
N GLU A 166 4.46 -13.47 -13.85
CA GLU A 166 4.42 -12.33 -12.92
C GLU A 166 5.58 -12.36 -11.90
N VAL A 167 5.91 -13.53 -11.37
CA VAL A 167 7.09 -13.71 -10.49
C VAL A 167 8.38 -13.38 -11.26
N ALA A 168 8.53 -13.86 -12.50
CA ALA A 168 9.71 -13.58 -13.31
C ALA A 168 9.87 -12.09 -13.64
N LEU A 169 8.75 -11.37 -13.89
CA LEU A 169 8.77 -9.92 -14.10
C LEU A 169 9.24 -9.16 -12.86
N VAL A 170 8.72 -9.51 -11.68
CA VAL A 170 9.19 -8.92 -10.41
C VAL A 170 10.67 -9.19 -10.19
N ARG A 171 11.16 -10.40 -10.51
CA ARG A 171 12.58 -10.74 -10.41
C ARG A 171 13.46 -9.87 -11.28
N ALA A 172 13.09 -9.72 -12.55
CA ALA A 172 13.83 -8.85 -13.46
C ALA A 172 13.90 -7.40 -12.95
N GLU A 173 12.83 -6.90 -12.34
CA GLU A 173 12.79 -5.55 -11.76
C GLU A 173 13.71 -5.43 -10.53
N LEU A 174 13.71 -6.42 -9.63
CA LEU A 174 14.62 -6.48 -8.48
C LEU A 174 16.09 -6.50 -8.91
N ASP A 175 16.45 -7.35 -9.88
CA ASP A 175 17.83 -7.49 -10.37
C ASP A 175 18.33 -6.19 -11.04
N SER A 176 17.44 -5.51 -11.77
CA SER A 176 17.74 -4.20 -12.37
C SER A 176 17.99 -3.12 -11.32
N SER A 177 17.28 -3.19 -10.19
CA SER A 177 17.37 -2.23 -9.09
C SER A 177 18.62 -2.44 -8.24
N THR A 178 19.04 -3.70 -8.04
CA THR A 178 20.29 -4.03 -7.33
C THR A 178 21.53 -3.54 -8.08
N THR A 179 21.51 -3.60 -9.42
CA THR A 179 22.61 -3.13 -10.26
C THR A 179 22.83 -1.61 -10.17
N GLY A 180 21.76 -0.84 -9.90
CA GLY A 180 21.82 0.61 -9.72
C GLY A 180 22.41 1.09 -8.37
N PHE A 181 22.51 0.22 -7.38
CA PHE A 181 23.04 0.52 -6.03
C PHE A 181 24.52 0.15 -5.85
N SER A 182 25.27 -0.07 -6.95
CA SER A 182 26.71 -0.31 -6.90
C SER A 182 27.46 0.94 -6.40
N ALA A 183 27.74 0.94 -5.10
CA ALA A 183 28.73 1.69 -4.32
C ALA A 183 29.64 2.67 -5.10
N LYS A 184 29.10 3.82 -5.52
CA LYS A 184 29.90 5.03 -5.75
C LYS A 184 29.53 6.09 -4.71
N GLY A 185 30.38 6.21 -3.69
CA GLY A 185 30.53 7.44 -2.93
C GLY A 185 29.86 7.49 -1.57
N ILE A 186 30.23 6.60 -0.64
CA ILE A 186 30.24 6.95 0.79
C ILE A 186 31.57 6.44 1.33
N LEU A 187 32.60 7.30 1.23
CA LEU A 187 33.83 7.38 2.03
C LEU A 187 34.82 8.24 1.22
N GLN A 188 34.68 9.56 1.33
CA GLN A 188 35.78 10.52 1.48
C GLN A 188 35.28 11.69 2.32
#